data_AF-A0A957U9P2-F1
#
_entry.id   AF-A0A957U9P2-F1
#
_cell.length_a   1.000
_cell.length_b   1.000
_cell.length_c   1.000
_cell.angle_alpha   90.00
_cell.angle_beta   90.00
_cell.angle_gamma   90.00
#
_symmetry.space_group_name_H-M   'P 1'
#
loop_
_entity.id
_entity.type
_entity.pdbx_description
1 polymer ?
#
loop_
_entity_poly.entity_id
_entity_poly.type
_entity_poly.pdbx_seq_one_letter_code
_entity_poly.pdbx_strand_id
1 'polypeptide(L)'
;DDESAAHEREYKHLMRKFWFAAIIGVPVMLVAYPELPWFYLPNLFMPTVPESLVWWLFVLSGVATLPVMFYSGRQFFTGAWAAFKHHSADMNTLIALGTSAAWIYSTVAIFFPALFPEGTATPFYDVTAVVTALVVLGQALEVRA
;
A
#
# COMPACT_ATOMS: atom_id res chain seq x y z
N ASP A 1 -30.16 8.16 -20.48
CA ASP A 1 -29.51 8.34 -19.16
C ASP A 1 -28.80 7.08 -18.64
N ASP A 2 -28.30 6.20 -19.52
CA ASP A 2 -27.58 4.98 -19.10
C ASP A 2 -26.07 5.21 -18.90
N GLU A 3 -25.44 6.10 -19.68
CA GLU A 3 -24.01 6.45 -19.53
C GLU A 3 -23.72 7.12 -18.19
N SER A 4 -24.54 8.08 -17.77
CA SER A 4 -24.37 8.75 -16.48
C SER A 4 -24.52 7.78 -15.30
N ALA A 5 -25.44 6.82 -15.41
CA ALA A 5 -25.63 5.77 -14.42
C ALA A 5 -24.45 4.77 -14.38
N ALA A 6 -23.77 4.53 -15.51
CA ALA A 6 -22.58 3.70 -15.57
C ALA A 6 -21.38 4.38 -14.91
N HIS A 7 -21.12 5.65 -15.23
CA HIS A 7 -20.04 6.44 -14.62
C HIS A 7 -20.19 6.54 -13.10
N GLU A 8 -21.41 6.74 -12.60
CA GLU A 8 -21.65 6.83 -11.15
C GLU A 8 -21.35 5.49 -10.43
N ARG A 9 -21.67 4.35 -11.06
CA ARG A 9 -21.35 3.03 -10.52
C ARG A 9 -19.85 2.79 -10.49
N GLU A 10 -19.15 3.17 -11.55
CA GLU A 10 -17.70 3.05 -11.65
C GLU A 10 -16.99 3.93 -10.62
N TYR A 11 -17.41 5.18 -10.50
CA TYR A 11 -16.91 6.10 -9.46
C TYR A 11 -17.09 5.51 -8.05
N LYS A 12 -18.30 5.05 -7.72
CA LYS A 12 -18.60 4.43 -6.41
C LYS A 12 -17.74 3.18 -6.16
N HIS A 13 -17.48 2.39 -7.21
CA HIS A 13 -16.63 1.21 -7.11
C HIS A 13 -15.17 1.56 -6.83
N LEU A 14 -14.61 2.53 -7.55
CA LEU A 14 -13.25 3.02 -7.32
C LEU A 14 -13.12 3.65 -5.94
N MET A 15 -14.10 4.43 -5.50
CA MET A 15 -14.09 5.05 -4.18
C MET A 15 -14.12 4.01 -3.04
N ARG A 16 -14.84 2.89 -3.20
CA ARG A 16 -14.81 1.78 -2.24
C ARG A 16 -13.44 1.12 -2.17
N LYS A 17 -12.78 0.89 -3.32
CA LYS A 17 -11.41 0.37 -3.36
C LYS A 17 -10.41 1.33 -2.73
N PHE A 18 -10.57 2.64 -2.96
CA PHE A 18 -9.78 3.67 -2.31
C PHE A 18 -9.92 3.62 -0.79
N TRP A 19 -11.16 3.69 -0.27
CA TRP A 19 -11.39 3.66 1.18
C TRP A 19 -10.88 2.38 1.83
N PHE A 20 -11.05 1.23 1.16
CA PHE A 20 -10.49 -0.03 1.63
C PHE A 20 -8.95 0.04 1.75
N ALA A 21 -8.28 0.55 0.72
CA ALA A 21 -6.83 0.73 0.73
C ALA A 21 -6.37 1.77 1.76
N ALA A 22 -7.11 2.86 1.92
CA ALA A 22 -6.79 3.94 2.86
C ALA A 22 -6.96 3.52 4.32
N ILE A 23 -8.02 2.79 4.65
CA ILE A 23 -8.28 2.30 6.02
C ILE A 23 -7.16 1.36 6.48
N ILE A 24 -6.55 0.61 5.57
CA ILE A 24 -5.40 -0.26 5.87
C ILE A 24 -4.09 0.54 5.80
N GLY A 25 -3.94 1.39 4.79
CA GLY A 25 -2.72 2.14 4.53
C GLY A 25 -2.39 3.15 5.62
N VAL A 26 -3.39 3.81 6.20
CA VAL A 26 -3.18 4.79 7.27
C VAL A 26 -2.55 4.15 8.52
N PRO A 27 -3.11 3.08 9.12
CA PRO A 27 -2.46 2.36 10.21
C PRO A 27 -1.05 1.86 9.86
N VAL A 28 -0.87 1.29 8.66
CA VAL A 28 0.45 0.78 8.23
C VAL A 28 1.48 1.91 8.11
N MET A 29 1.07 3.07 7.60
CA MET A 29 1.92 4.26 7.51
C MET A 29 2.30 4.79 8.91
N LEU A 30 1.39 4.73 9.88
CA LEU A 30 1.71 5.11 11.27
C LEU A 30 2.74 4.17 11.91
N VAL A 31 2.67 2.88 11.61
CA VAL A 31 3.68 1.89 12.05
C VAL A 31 5.03 2.15 11.39
N ALA A 32 5.04 2.50 10.09
CA ALA A 32 6.27 2.79 9.35
C ALA A 32 6.97 4.09 9.81
N TYR A 33 6.21 5.09 10.25
CA TYR A 33 6.72 6.40 10.66
C TYR A 33 6.25 6.81 12.06
N PRO A 34 6.77 6.19 13.13
CA PRO A 34 6.37 6.49 14.50
C PRO A 34 6.75 7.92 14.94
N GLU A 35 7.72 8.55 14.26
CA GLU A 35 8.22 9.88 14.61
C GLU A 35 7.44 11.05 13.99
N LEU A 36 6.29 10.81 13.36
CA LEU A 36 5.52 11.91 12.76
C LEU A 36 4.94 12.86 13.84
N PRO A 37 5.19 14.19 13.77
CA PRO A 37 4.80 15.17 14.78
C PRO A 37 3.30 15.21 15.15
N TRP A 38 2.40 14.87 14.22
CA TRP A 38 0.95 14.81 14.44
C TRP A 38 0.48 13.63 15.31
N PHE A 39 1.33 12.64 15.53
CA PHE A 39 1.09 11.44 16.33
C PHE A 39 1.77 11.54 17.69
N TYR A 40 2.53 12.60 17.95
CA TYR A 40 3.06 12.90 19.28
C TYR A 40 1.90 13.21 20.23
N LEU A 41 1.34 12.15 20.83
CA LEU A 41 0.87 12.16 22.20
C LEU A 41 2.15 12.23 23.06
N PRO A 42 2.54 13.42 23.56
CA PRO A 42 3.79 13.53 24.28
C PRO A 42 3.65 12.75 25.59
N ASN A 43 4.49 11.76 25.79
CA ASN A 43 4.78 11.14 27.10
C ASN A 43 3.74 10.21 27.74
N LEU A 44 2.69 9.71 27.06
CA LEU A 44 1.79 8.73 27.69
C LEU A 44 2.20 7.25 27.52
N PHE A 45 3.08 6.90 26.56
CA PHE A 45 3.30 5.49 26.16
C PHE A 45 4.76 5.02 25.96
N MET A 46 5.79 5.78 26.32
CA MET A 46 7.18 5.31 26.16
C MET A 46 7.94 5.23 27.49
N PRO A 47 7.98 4.02 28.07
CA PRO A 47 9.24 3.35 28.30
C PRO A 47 9.33 2.15 27.35
N THR A 48 10.33 2.14 26.47
CA THR A 48 10.82 0.97 25.72
C THR A 48 9.73 0.09 25.07
N VAL A 49 9.28 0.45 23.86
CA VAL A 49 8.52 -0.50 23.04
C VAL A 49 9.43 -1.72 22.82
N PRO A 50 9.03 -2.94 23.22
CA PRO A 50 9.88 -4.11 23.05
C PRO A 50 10.09 -4.39 21.56
N GLU A 51 11.32 -4.71 21.16
CA GLU A 51 11.67 -4.98 19.75
C GLU A 51 10.78 -6.07 19.13
N SER A 52 10.35 -7.04 19.94
CA SER A 52 9.41 -8.09 19.52
C SER A 52 8.04 -7.54 19.11
N LEU A 53 7.53 -6.53 19.81
CA LEU A 53 6.25 -5.89 19.46
C LEU A 53 6.39 -5.11 18.15
N VAL A 54 7.49 -4.39 17.96
CA VAL A 54 7.78 -3.68 16.69
C VAL A 54 7.83 -4.66 15.53
N TRP A 55 8.52 -5.79 15.70
CA TRP A 55 8.57 -6.85 14.69
C TRP A 55 7.18 -7.40 14.36
N TRP A 56 6.35 -7.71 15.37
CA TRP A 56 4.98 -8.18 15.15
C TRP A 56 4.09 -7.15 14.44
N LEU A 57 4.24 -5.85 14.72
CA LEU A 57 3.51 -4.78 14.04
C LEU A 57 3.88 -4.68 12.56
N PHE A 58 5.15 -4.89 12.22
CA PHE A 58 5.59 -4.93 10.83
C PHE A 58 5.09 -6.18 10.10
N VAL A 59 5.12 -7.35 10.74
CA VAL A 59 4.54 -8.58 10.17
C VAL A 59 3.04 -8.41 9.94
N LEU A 60 2.31 -7.83 10.91
CA LEU A 60 0.89 -7.54 10.77
C LEU A 60 0.63 -6.55 9.62
N SER A 61 1.47 -5.53 9.47
CA SER A 61 1.42 -4.61 8.34
C SER A 61 1.60 -5.32 6.99
N GLY A 62 2.57 -6.24 6.89
CA GLY A 62 2.76 -7.05 5.69
C GLY A 62 1.53 -7.89 5.34
N VAL A 63 0.92 -8.53 6.33
CA VAL A 63 -0.31 -9.33 6.15
C VAL A 63 -1.52 -8.43 5.81
N ALA A 64 -1.64 -7.27 6.45
CA ALA A 64 -2.75 -6.34 6.22
C ALA A 64 -2.70 -5.71 4.83
N THR A 65 -1.52 -5.48 4.27
CA THR A 65 -1.34 -4.91 2.94
C THR A 65 -1.60 -5.90 1.79
N LEU A 66 -1.56 -7.21 2.03
CA LEU A 66 -1.89 -8.22 1.03
C LEU A 66 -3.33 -8.07 0.47
N PRO A 67 -4.39 -7.97 1.30
CA PRO A 67 -5.73 -7.66 0.83
C PRO A 67 -5.81 -6.41 -0.05
N VAL A 68 -5.02 -5.37 0.24
CA VAL A 68 -5.00 -4.13 -0.56
C VAL A 68 -4.47 -4.42 -1.97
N MET A 69 -3.40 -5.18 -2.08
CA MET A 69 -2.84 -5.59 -3.38
C MET A 69 -3.83 -6.44 -4.19
N PHE A 70 -4.46 -7.43 -3.54
CA PHE A 70 -5.37 -8.36 -4.21
C PHE A 70 -6.77 -7.81 -4.52
N TYR A 71 -7.24 -6.81 -3.78
CA TYR A 71 -8.57 -6.21 -3.99
C TYR A 71 -8.48 -4.86 -4.71
N SER A 72 -7.86 -3.87 -4.09
CA SER A 72 -7.75 -2.52 -4.65
C SER A 72 -6.75 -2.47 -5.80
N GLY A 73 -5.62 -3.17 -5.66
CA GLY A 73 -4.55 -3.21 -6.65
C GLY A 73 -4.78 -4.18 -7.82
N ARG A 74 -5.78 -5.07 -7.75
CA ARG A 74 -5.98 -6.17 -8.71
C ARG A 74 -5.91 -5.76 -10.17
N GLN A 75 -6.52 -4.63 -10.49
CA GLN A 75 -6.59 -4.11 -11.86
C GLN A 75 -5.21 -3.76 -12.43
N PHE A 76 -4.28 -3.29 -11.59
CA PHE A 76 -2.92 -2.97 -11.99
C PHE A 76 -2.15 -4.25 -12.30
N PHE A 77 -2.33 -5.31 -11.50
CA PHE A 77 -1.71 -6.62 -11.77
C PHE A 77 -2.24 -7.27 -13.04
N THR A 78 -3.56 -7.22 -13.27
CA THR A 78 -4.13 -7.76 -14.51
C THR A 78 -3.69 -6.95 -15.74
N GLY A 79 -3.60 -5.62 -15.62
CA GLY A 79 -3.10 -4.75 -16.68
C GLY A 79 -1.62 -4.99 -16.97
N ALA A 80 -0.79 -5.06 -15.94
CA ALA A 80 0.64 -5.37 -16.04
C ALA A 80 0.89 -6.72 -16.71
N TRP A 81 0.09 -7.75 -16.38
CA TRP A 81 0.20 -9.06 -17.01
C TRP A 81 -0.16 -9.03 -18.50
N ALA A 82 -1.17 -8.24 -18.88
CA ALA A 82 -1.53 -8.04 -20.27
C ALA A 82 -0.42 -7.29 -21.03
N ALA A 83 0.09 -6.18 -20.48
CA ALA A 83 1.19 -5.41 -21.06
C ALA A 83 2.45 -6.28 -21.25
N PHE A 84 2.79 -7.08 -20.24
CA PHE A 84 3.91 -8.03 -20.30
C PHE A 84 3.77 -9.02 -21.47
N LYS A 85 2.57 -9.62 -21.66
CA LYS A 85 2.32 -10.52 -22.81
C LYS A 85 2.50 -9.81 -24.16
N HIS A 86 2.14 -8.53 -24.22
CA HIS A 86 2.30 -7.70 -25.41
C HIS A 86 3.69 -7.06 -25.53
N HIS A 87 4.64 -7.42 -24.66
CA HIS A 87 6.00 -6.87 -24.62
C HIS A 87 6.02 -5.33 -24.54
N SER A 88 5.03 -4.75 -23.86
CA SER A 88 4.91 -3.32 -23.60
C SER A 88 4.96 -3.03 -22.10
N ALA A 89 5.20 -1.77 -21.75
CA ALA A 89 5.15 -1.28 -20.38
C ALA A 89 4.21 -0.06 -20.33
N ASP A 90 3.29 -0.08 -19.37
CA ASP A 90 2.29 0.96 -19.16
C ASP A 90 2.24 1.39 -17.69
N MET A 91 1.31 2.30 -17.36
CA MET A 91 1.10 2.76 -15.98
C MET A 91 0.80 1.59 -15.03
N ASN A 92 0.01 0.61 -15.46
CA ASN A 92 -0.33 -0.56 -14.65
C ASN A 92 0.92 -1.39 -14.30
N THR A 93 1.81 -1.57 -15.27
CA THR A 93 3.09 -2.27 -15.11
C THR A 93 3.97 -1.59 -14.07
N LEU A 94 4.10 -0.26 -14.15
CA LEU A 94 4.89 0.51 -13.20
C LEU A 94 4.34 0.38 -11.76
N ILE A 95 3.01 0.49 -11.59
CA ILE A 95 2.37 0.40 -10.27
C ILE A 95 2.50 -1.02 -9.71
N ALA A 96 2.20 -2.04 -10.51
CA ALA A 96 2.26 -3.43 -10.08
C ALA A 96 3.69 -3.82 -9.67
N LEU A 97 4.70 -3.42 -10.46
CA LEU A 97 6.09 -3.68 -10.13
C LEU A 97 6.54 -2.91 -8.88
N GLY A 98 6.22 -1.61 -8.79
CA GLY A 98 6.63 -0.78 -7.65
C GLY A 98 6.04 -1.26 -6.33
N THR A 99 4.73 -1.54 -6.30
CA THR A 99 4.04 -2.03 -5.10
C THR A 99 4.50 -3.45 -4.71
N SER A 100 4.75 -4.33 -5.69
CA SER A 100 5.29 -5.66 -5.41
C SER A 100 6.73 -5.62 -4.91
N ALA A 101 7.57 -4.79 -5.52
CA ALA A 101 8.96 -4.63 -5.11
C ALA A 101 9.04 -4.11 -3.67
N ALA A 102 8.22 -3.11 -3.31
CA ALA A 102 8.12 -2.60 -1.95
C ALA A 102 7.71 -3.70 -0.97
N TRP A 103 6.68 -4.49 -1.28
CA TRP A 103 6.20 -5.56 -0.39
C TRP A 103 7.23 -6.70 -0.23
N ILE A 104 7.86 -7.13 -1.32
CA ILE A 104 8.90 -8.18 -1.30
C ILE A 104 10.11 -7.69 -0.51
N TYR A 105 10.62 -6.50 -0.81
CA TYR A 105 11.74 -5.91 -0.07
C TYR A 105 11.46 -5.83 1.43
N SER A 106 10.27 -5.35 1.80
CA SER A 106 9.85 -5.23 3.21
C SER A 106 9.84 -6.58 3.91
N THR A 107 9.38 -7.61 3.22
CA THR A 107 9.38 -8.99 3.72
C THR A 107 10.81 -9.50 3.92
N VAL A 108 11.70 -9.26 2.97
CA VAL A 108 13.11 -9.64 3.10
C VAL A 108 13.79 -8.88 4.24
N ALA A 109 13.50 -7.58 4.41
CA ALA A 109 14.04 -6.76 5.50
C ALA A 109 13.65 -7.29 6.89
N ILE A 110 12.43 -7.80 7.05
CA ILE A 110 11.92 -8.31 8.34
C ILE A 110 12.44 -9.71 8.67
N PHE A 111 12.45 -10.61 7.68
CA PHE A 111 12.80 -12.02 7.92
C PHE A 111 14.29 -12.30 7.74
N PHE A 112 15.01 -11.49 6.96
CA PHE A 112 16.43 -11.65 6.67
C PHE A 112 17.20 -10.32 6.85
N PRO A 113 17.13 -9.68 8.03
CA PRO A 113 17.79 -8.38 8.27
C PRO A 113 19.32 -8.44 8.09
N ALA A 114 19.93 -9.62 8.29
CA ALA A 114 21.37 -9.83 8.13
C ALA A 114 21.87 -9.71 6.67
N LEU A 115 20.97 -9.68 5.67
CA LEU A 115 21.34 -9.39 4.28
C LEU A 115 21.63 -7.91 4.04
N PHE A 116 21.25 -7.05 4.98
CA PHE A 116 21.39 -5.61 4.89
C PHE A 116 22.47 -5.09 5.84
N PRO A 117 23.17 -4.01 5.49
CA PRO A 117 23.99 -3.27 6.44
C PRO A 117 23.20 -2.86 7.68
N GLU A 118 23.90 -2.77 8.82
CA GLU A 118 23.29 -2.41 10.10
C GLU A 118 22.47 -1.12 9.99
N GLY A 119 21.23 -1.16 10.50
CA GLY A 119 20.32 -0.01 10.50
C GLY A 119 19.63 0.32 9.16
N THR A 120 19.81 -0.49 8.11
CA THR A 120 19.24 -0.21 6.78
C THR A 120 18.05 -1.09 6.37
N ALA A 121 17.70 -2.10 7.18
CA ALA A 121 16.59 -3.02 6.93
C ALA A 121 15.22 -2.43 7.34
N THR A 122 14.84 -1.30 6.74
CA THR A 122 13.59 -0.58 7.07
C THR A 122 12.44 -1.00 6.15
N PRO A 123 11.33 -1.59 6.66
CA PRO A 123 10.21 -2.02 5.81
C PRO A 123 9.41 -0.84 5.22
N PHE A 124 8.87 -1.04 4.01
CA PHE A 124 8.06 -0.08 3.23
C PHE A 124 6.68 -0.65 2.84
N TYR A 125 6.01 -1.39 3.74
CA TYR A 125 4.67 -1.92 3.47
C TYR A 125 3.65 -0.80 3.27
N ASP A 126 3.84 0.34 3.93
CA ASP A 126 3.01 1.54 3.78
C ASP A 126 2.97 2.02 2.32
N VAL A 127 4.11 2.03 1.63
CA VAL A 127 4.23 2.42 0.22
C VAL A 127 3.31 1.57 -0.66
N THR A 128 3.22 0.26 -0.38
CA THR A 128 2.35 -0.66 -1.11
C THR A 128 0.88 -0.24 -1.01
N ALA A 129 0.41 0.07 0.20
CA ALA A 129 -0.98 0.45 0.44
C ALA A 129 -1.30 1.87 0.00
N VAL A 130 -0.42 2.83 0.31
CA VAL A 130 -0.59 4.26 0.02
C VAL A 130 -0.58 4.52 -1.49
N VAL A 131 0.40 3.97 -2.22
CA VAL A 131 0.45 4.12 -3.69
C VAL A 131 -0.81 3.54 -4.33
N THR A 132 -1.22 2.34 -3.91
CA THR A 132 -2.46 1.72 -4.41
C THR A 132 -3.67 2.61 -4.14
N ALA A 133 -3.81 3.16 -2.93
CA ALA A 133 -4.91 4.05 -2.57
C ALA A 133 -4.92 5.31 -3.45
N LEU A 134 -3.79 6.01 -3.56
CA LEU A 134 -3.70 7.27 -4.29
C LEU A 134 -3.94 7.11 -5.78
N VAL A 135 -3.47 6.04 -6.40
CA VAL A 135 -3.73 5.78 -7.82
C VAL A 135 -5.23 5.49 -8.05
N VAL A 136 -5.84 4.64 -7.20
CA VAL A 136 -7.28 4.35 -7.32
C VAL A 136 -8.11 5.61 -7.09
N LEU A 137 -7.68 6.48 -6.18
CA LEU A 137 -8.31 7.78 -5.99
C LEU A 137 -8.19 8.67 -7.24
N GLY A 138 -7.00 8.72 -7.85
CA GLY A 138 -6.78 9.43 -9.11
C GLY A 138 -7.76 8.99 -10.20
N GLN A 139 -7.90 7.68 -10.40
CA GLN A 139 -8.87 7.13 -11.35
C GLN A 139 -10.32 7.49 -11.00
N ALA A 140 -10.68 7.50 -9.71
CA ALA A 140 -12.01 7.91 -9.29
C ALA A 140 -12.27 9.39 -9.61
N LEU A 141 -11.25 10.25 -9.46
CA LEU A 141 -11.35 11.67 -9.80
C LEU A 141 -11.45 11.89 -11.32
N GLU A 142 -10.75 11.08 -12.12
CA GLU A 142 -10.86 11.09 -13.59
C GLU A 142 -12.28 10.74 -14.06
N VAL A 143 -12.94 9.75 -13.45
CA VAL A 143 -14.33 9.38 -13.80
C VAL A 143 -15.35 10.44 -13.41
N ARG A 144 -15.04 11.26 -12.40
CA ARG A 144 -15.92 12.33 -11.92
C ARG A 144 -15.85 13.61 -12.77
N ALA A 145 -14.68 13.88 -13.36
CA ALA A 145 -14.40 15.08 -14.14
C ALA A 145 -15.08 15.06 -15.51
#